data_AF-A0ABD0NXX9-F1
#
_entry.id   AF-A0ABD0NXX9-F1
#
_cell.length_a   1.000
_cell.length_b   1.000
_cell.length_c   1.000
_cell.angle_alpha   90.00
_cell.angle_beta   90.00
_cell.angle_gamma   90.00
#
_symmetry.space_group_name_H-M   'P 1'
#
loop_
_entity.id
_entity.type
_entity.pdbx_description
1 polymer ?
#
loop_
_entity_poly.entity_id
_entity_poly.type
_entity_poly.pdbx_seq_one_letter_code
_entity_poly.pdbx_strand_id
1 'polypeptide(L)' 'AIHDYLEIRSGPSETGTVIDRFSGPQIPESLFSTTHETSFFFHSDYSQNKPGFHITYQ' A
#
# COMPACT_ATOMS: atom_id res chain seq x y z
N ALA A 1 -9.67 15.62 -1.93
CA ALA A 1 -9.77 14.31 -1.26
C ALA A 1 -8.82 13.37 -2.00
N ILE A 2 -8.08 12.54 -1.27
CA ILE A 2 -7.25 11.52 -1.91
C ILE A 2 -8.13 10.28 -1.99
N HIS A 3 -8.46 9.89 -3.22
CA HIS A 3 -9.43 8.85 -3.50
C HIS A 3 -8.75 7.49 -3.66
N ASP A 4 -7.63 7.48 -4.38
CA ASP A 4 -6.82 6.28 -4.58
C ASP A 4 -5.69 6.19 -3.54
N TYR A 5 -5.51 5.01 -2.95
CA TYR A 5 -4.42 4.75 -2.02
C TYR A 5 -3.98 3.29 -2.04
N LEU A 6 -2.72 3.06 -1.70
CA LEU A 6 -2.14 1.76 -1.44
C LEU A 6 -1.99 1.57 0.07
N GLU A 7 -2.68 0.60 0.63
CA GLU A 7 -2.53 0.20 2.02
C GLU A 7 -1.60 -1.02 2.11
N ILE A 8 -0.64 -0.95 3.03
CA ILE A 8 0.35 -2.00 3.27
C ILE A 8 0.13 -2.57 4.66
N ARG A 9 0.04 -3.90 4.77
CA ARG A 9 -0.20 -4.60 6.04
C ARG A 9 0.90 -5.61 6.33
N SER A 10 1.33 -5.68 7.60
CA SER A 10 2.16 -6.76 8.13
C SER A 10 1.27 -7.92 8.52
N GLY A 11 1.35 -8.99 7.74
CA GLY A 11 0.64 -10.24 7.97
C GLY A 11 -0.34 -10.59 6.85
N PRO A 12 -1.19 -11.60 7.11
CA PRO A 12 -2.20 -12.07 6.16
C PRO A 12 -3.22 -11.00 5.80
N SER A 13 -3.90 -11.16 4.66
CA SER A 13 -4.86 -10.17 4.17
C SER A 13 -5.99 -9.87 5.17
N GLU A 14 -6.49 -10.89 5.88
CA GLU A 14 -7.64 -10.77 6.79
C GLU A 14 -7.29 -10.31 8.21
N THR A 15 -6.09 -10.66 8.70
CA THR A 15 -5.68 -10.43 10.10
C THR A 15 -4.43 -9.56 10.25
N GLY A 16 -3.83 -9.16 9.12
CA GLY A 16 -2.64 -8.34 9.08
C GLY A 16 -2.88 -6.94 9.64
N THR A 17 -1.87 -6.42 10.33
CA THR A 17 -1.92 -5.08 10.90
C THR A 17 -1.52 -4.07 9.84
N VAL A 18 -2.28 -2.98 9.70
CA VAL A 18 -1.93 -1.88 8.79
C VAL A 18 -0.62 -1.25 9.26
N ILE A 19 0.38 -1.29 8.38
CA ILE A 19 1.65 -0.58 8.59
C ILE A 19 1.40 0.89 8.27
N ASP A 20 0.95 1.17 7.04
CA ASP A 20 0.73 2.52 6.57
C ASP A 20 -0.13 2.56 5.29
N ARG A 21 -0.57 3.77 4.90
CA ARG A 21 -1.34 4.07 3.69
C ARG A 21 -0.66 5.15 2.86
N PHE A 22 -0.37 4.81 1.61
CA PHE A 22 0.34 5.70 0.68
C PHE A 22 -0.58 6.19 -0.41
N SER A 23 -0.44 7.47 -0.74
CA SER A 23 -1.17 8.08 -1.83
C SER A 23 -0.45 9.31 -2.37
N GLY A 24 -0.75 9.67 -3.61
CA GLY A 24 -0.08 10.79 -4.29
C GLY A 24 1.30 10.42 -4.86
N PRO A 25 2.09 11.42 -5.29
CA PRO A 25 3.32 11.21 -6.05
C PRO A 25 4.57 10.98 -5.18
N GLN A 26 4.44 11.07 -3.86
CA GLN A 26 5.57 10.92 -2.95
C GLN A 26 5.92 9.44 -2.77
N ILE A 27 7.18 9.10 -3.03
CA ILE A 27 7.72 7.76 -2.79
C ILE A 27 8.06 7.65 -1.30
N PRO A 28 7.49 6.69 -0.57
CA PRO A 28 7.82 6.48 0.84
C PRO A 28 9.19 5.83 1.02
N GLU A 29 9.73 5.92 2.24
CA GLU A 29 10.92 5.15 2.62
C GLU A 29 10.61 3.64 2.63
N SER A 30 11.67 2.83 2.62
CA SER A 30 11.54 1.38 2.71
C SER A 30 10.85 0.96 4.00
N LEU A 31 9.83 0.11 3.86
CA LEU A 31 9.06 -0.41 4.98
C LEU A 31 9.52 -1.83 5.30
N PHE A 32 9.56 -2.14 6.60
CA PHE A 32 9.87 -3.47 7.08
C PHE A 32 8.63 -4.11 7.66
N SER A 33 8.28 -5.28 7.14
CA SER A 33 7.23 -6.09 7.75
C SER A 33 7.76 -6.76 9.01
N THR A 34 6.93 -6.82 10.05
CA THR A 34 7.26 -7.52 11.31
C THR A 34 6.91 -9.00 11.26
N THR A 35 6.34 -9.47 10.15
CA THR A 35 5.86 -10.84 9.93
C THR A 35 6.45 -11.44 8.66
N HIS A 36 6.30 -12.76 8.50
CA HIS A 36 6.74 -13.50 7.31
C HIS A 36 5.83 -13.29 6.09
N GLU A 37 4.72 -12.57 6.26
CA GLU A 37 3.76 -12.26 5.21
C GLU A 37 3.51 -10.75 5.18
N THR A 38 3.29 -10.20 3.98
CA THR A 38 2.96 -8.79 3.77
C THR A 38 1.87 -8.70 2.72
N SER A 39 0.79 -7.99 3.04
CA SER A 39 -0.37 -7.84 2.16
C SER A 39 -0.47 -6.42 1.64
N PHE A 40 -0.76 -6.28 0.34
CA PHE A 40 -0.92 -5.00 -0.35
C PHE A 40 -2.35 -4.84 -0.84
N PHE A 41 -2.99 -3.71 -0.51
CA PHE A 41 -4.36 -3.41 -0.90
C PHE A 41 -4.39 -2.09 -1.65
N PHE A 42 -4.69 -2.15 -2.93
CA PHE A 42 -4.91 -0.95 -3.74
C PHE A 42 -6.39 -0.63 -3.81
N HIS A 43 -6.77 0.53 -3.30
CA HIS A 43 -8.11 1.09 -3.42
C HIS A 43 -8.07 2.21 -4.46
N SER A 44 -9.00 2.18 -5.42
CA SER A 44 -9.13 3.22 -6.44
C SER A 44 -10.59 3.47 -6.80
N ASP A 45 -10.92 4.72 -7.16
CA ASP A 45 -12.25 5.12 -7.61
C ASP A 45 -12.29 5.48 -9.10
N TYR A 46 -13.50 5.75 -9.63
CA TYR A 46 -13.71 5.96 -11.08
C TYR A 46 -13.38 7.39 -11.56
N SER A 47 -12.71 8.21 -10.75
CA SER A 47 -12.62 9.65 -11.00
C SER A 47 -11.48 10.06 -11.95
N GLN A 48 -10.23 9.69 -11.65
CA GLN A 48 -9.03 10.12 -12.38
C GLN A 48 -7.91 9.09 -12.25
N ASN A 49 -7.50 8.47 -13.36
CA ASN A 49 -6.35 7.55 -13.36
C ASN A 49 -5.02 8.32 -13.42
N LYS A 50 -4.05 7.88 -12.62
CA LYS A 50 -2.66 8.37 -12.60
C LYS A 50 -1.68 7.22 -12.75
N PRO A 51 -0.39 7.49 -13.04
CA PRO A 51 0.64 6.47 -12.92
C PRO A 51 0.55 5.77 -11.56
N GLY A 52 0.51 4.44 -11.56
CA GLY A 52 0.33 3.63 -10.36
C GLY A 52 1.61 3.50 -9.54
N PHE A 53 1.80 2.33 -8.92
CA PHE A 53 2.94 2.04 -8.06
C PHE A 53 3.85 0.96 -8.67
N HIS A 54 5.12 1.00 -8.30
CA HIS A 54 6.08 -0.06 -8.52
C HIS A 54 6.63 -0.49 -7.16
N ILE A 55 6.52 -1.79 -6.85
CA ILE A 55 6.95 -2.34 -5.55
C ILE A 55 8.08 -3.31 -5.80
N THR A 56 9.15 -3.17 -5.03
CA THR A 56 10.25 -4.13 -4.95
C THR A 56 10.28 -4.68 -3.53
N TYR A 57 10.35 -6.01 -3.40
CA TYR A 57 10.40 -6.71 -2.11
C TYR A 57 11.61 -7.63 -2.07
N GLN A 58 12.14 -7.89 -0.87
CA GLN A 58 13.30 -8.73 -0.60
C GLN A 58 13.10 -9.55 0.67
#